data_AF-A0A1B9VPE8-F1
#
_entry.id   AF-A0A1B9VPE8-F1
#
_cell.length_a   1.000
_cell.length_b   1.000
_cell.length_c   1.000
_cell.angle_alpha   90.00
_cell.angle_beta   90.00
_cell.angle_gamma   90.00
#
_symmetry.space_group_name_H-M   'P 1'
#
loop_
_entity.id
_entity.type
_entity.pdbx_description
1 polymer ?
#
loop_
_entity_poly.entity_id
_entity_poly.type
_entity_poly.pdbx_seq_one_letter_code
_entity_poly.pdbx_strand_id
1 'polypeptide(L)'
;MNEESGLLGSLRASVHNVEEALDQYKADKLTIIMLMMRRHEKDFLARIDPKYVARIDDRLAEFGPALTAADSIPAAEKQKIADLMKSYVTDFKALAAGSFSARKNWAS
;
A
#
# COMPACT_ATOMS: atom_id res chain seq x y z
N MET A 1 -21.73 -10.56 1.01
CA MET A 1 -20.46 -9.82 1.22
C MET A 1 -20.09 -9.22 -0.12
N ASN A 2 -19.94 -7.90 -0.20
CA ASN A 2 -19.50 -7.19 -1.41
C ASN A 2 -17.97 -7.30 -1.53
N GLU A 3 -17.47 -7.52 -2.75
CA GLU A 3 -16.03 -7.71 -3.02
C GLU A 3 -15.16 -6.55 -2.50
N GLU A 4 -15.68 -5.32 -2.52
CA GLU A 4 -15.03 -4.13 -1.97
C GLU A 4 -14.72 -4.25 -0.47
N SER A 5 -15.62 -4.84 0.32
CA SER A 5 -15.38 -5.07 1.75
C SER A 5 -14.29 -6.11 2.00
N GLY A 6 -14.18 -7.12 1.11
CA GLY A 6 -13.12 -8.12 1.14
C GLY A 6 -11.76 -7.51 0.80
N LEU A 7 -11.69 -6.74 -0.29
CA LEU A 7 -10.46 -6.05 -0.71
C LEU A 7 -9.97 -5.05 0.33
N LEU A 8 -10.87 -4.28 0.95
CA LEU A 8 -10.51 -3.34 2.01
C LEU A 8 -10.00 -4.08 3.27
N GLY A 9 -10.57 -5.25 3.58
CA GLY A 9 -10.09 -6.12 4.65
C GLY A 9 -8.67 -6.63 4.40
N SER A 10 -8.41 -7.19 3.21
CA SER A 10 -7.09 -7.68 2.80
C SER A 10 -6.04 -6.57 2.83
N LEU A 11 -6.37 -5.40 2.28
CA LEU A 11 -5.48 -4.25 2.24
C LEU A 11 -5.07 -3.79 3.64
N ARG A 12 -6.00 -3.78 4.60
CA ARG A 12 -5.72 -3.44 6.00
C ARG A 12 -4.82 -4.48 6.67
N ALA A 13 -5.05 -5.77 6.39
CA ALA A 13 -4.20 -6.83 6.93
C ALA A 13 -2.77 -6.75 6.37
N SER A 14 -2.61 -6.55 5.06
CA SER A 14 -1.29 -6.44 4.43
C SER A 14 -0.49 -5.25 4.96
N VAL A 15 -1.11 -4.07 5.09
CA VAL A 15 -0.38 -2.89 5.58
C VAL A 15 -0.04 -3.00 7.07
N HIS A 16 -0.88 -3.67 7.86
CA HIS A 16 -0.59 -3.94 9.27
C HIS A 16 0.62 -4.88 9.42
N ASN A 17 0.69 -5.94 8.63
CA ASN A 17 1.85 -6.85 8.64
C ASN A 17 3.15 -6.13 8.23
N VAL A 18 3.07 -5.17 7.30
CA VAL A 18 4.22 -4.30 6.99
C VAL A 18 4.60 -3.45 8.20
N GLU A 19 3.63 -2.78 8.84
CA GLU A 19 3.83 -1.93 10.01
C GLU A 19 4.53 -2.70 11.15
N GLU A 20 4.03 -3.88 11.51
CA GLU A 20 4.64 -4.74 12.54
C GLU A 20 6.09 -5.11 12.23
N ALA A 21 6.36 -5.51 10.98
CA ALA A 21 7.70 -5.87 10.55
C ALA A 21 8.67 -4.68 10.60
N LEU A 22 8.22 -3.48 10.20
CA LEU A 22 9.04 -2.27 10.26
C LEU A 22 9.31 -1.82 11.69
N ASP A 23 8.32 -1.92 12.57
CA ASP A 23 8.46 -1.57 13.99
C ASP A 23 9.46 -2.48 14.72
N GLN A 24 9.44 -3.78 14.41
CA GLN A 24 10.40 -4.75 14.96
C GLN A 24 11.86 -4.33 14.72
N TYR A 25 12.16 -3.72 13.56
CA TYR A 25 13.50 -3.29 13.18
C TYR A 25 13.76 -1.80 13.38
N LYS A 26 12.82 -1.07 14.01
CA LYS A 26 12.89 0.40 14.22
C LYS A 26 13.19 1.14 12.91
N ALA A 27 12.50 0.74 11.85
CA ALA A 27 12.79 1.17 10.49
C ALA A 27 12.10 2.50 10.14
N ASP A 28 12.36 3.56 10.91
CA ASP A 28 11.63 4.84 10.87
C ASP A 28 11.42 5.41 9.46
N LYS A 29 12.48 5.38 8.62
CA LYS A 29 12.41 5.87 7.25
C LYS A 29 11.38 5.09 6.41
N LEU A 30 11.36 3.76 6.54
CA LEU A 30 10.42 2.89 5.84
C LEU A 30 9.00 3.08 6.40
N THR A 31 8.87 3.23 7.72
CA THR A 31 7.59 3.51 8.39
C THR A 31 6.99 4.82 7.87
N ILE A 32 7.78 5.88 7.74
CA ILE A 32 7.32 7.17 7.18
C ILE A 32 6.80 7.00 5.74
N ILE A 33 7.53 6.28 4.88
CA ILE A 33 7.10 6.05 3.49
C ILE A 33 5.78 5.28 3.46
N MET A 34 5.66 4.20 4.26
CA MET A 34 4.43 3.41 4.38
C MET A 34 3.26 4.26 4.87
N LEU A 35 3.45 5.13 5.89
CA LEU A 35 2.41 6.03 6.38
C LEU A 35 1.96 7.04 5.31
N MET A 36 2.87 7.50 4.46
CA MET A 36 2.52 8.34 3.31
C MET A 36 1.69 7.57 2.27
N MET A 37 1.99 6.29 2.02
CA MET A 37 1.16 5.43 1.15
C MET A 37 -0.25 5.29 1.72
N ARG A 38 -0.39 4.99 3.02
CA ARG A 38 -1.71 4.91 3.70
C ARG A 38 -2.48 6.23 3.64
N ARG A 39 -1.81 7.37 3.70
CA ARG A 39 -2.44 8.68 3.53
C ARG A 39 -3.03 8.81 2.12
N HIS A 40 -2.27 8.46 1.09
CA HIS A 40 -2.74 8.50 -0.30
C HIS A 40 -3.87 7.52 -0.57
N GLU A 41 -3.84 6.34 0.03
CA GLU A 41 -4.95 5.38 -0.01
C GLU A 41 -6.23 5.98 0.60
N LYS A 42 -6.15 6.57 1.80
CA LYS A 42 -7.32 7.22 2.43
C LYS A 42 -7.87 8.35 1.57
N ASP A 43 -6.98 9.18 1.02
CA ASP A 43 -7.36 10.26 0.12
C ASP A 43 -8.01 9.73 -1.17
N PHE A 44 -7.52 8.60 -1.70
CA PHE A 44 -8.13 7.90 -2.82
C PHE A 44 -9.55 7.47 -2.46
N LEU A 45 -9.76 6.75 -1.36
CA LEU A 45 -11.08 6.27 -0.97
C LEU A 45 -12.10 7.41 -0.77
N ALA A 46 -11.63 8.58 -0.33
CA ALA A 46 -12.48 9.76 -0.15
C ALA A 46 -12.86 10.46 -1.47
N ARG A 47 -12.07 10.32 -2.53
CA ARG A 47 -12.16 11.16 -3.75
C ARG A 47 -12.27 10.40 -5.06
N ILE A 48 -11.91 9.12 -5.05
CA ILE A 48 -11.79 8.21 -6.21
C ILE A 48 -11.03 8.91 -7.37
N ASP A 49 -9.91 9.55 -7.03
CA ASP A 49 -9.09 10.35 -7.95
C ASP A 49 -7.82 9.58 -8.37
N PRO A 50 -7.59 9.36 -9.68
CA PRO A 50 -6.46 8.56 -10.18
C PRO A 50 -5.09 9.10 -9.80
N LYS A 51 -4.96 10.38 -9.44
CA LYS A 51 -3.67 10.92 -9.01
C LYS A 51 -3.10 10.19 -7.79
N TYR A 52 -3.95 9.62 -6.92
CA TYR A 52 -3.49 8.91 -5.73
C TYR A 52 -2.90 7.54 -6.04
N VAL A 53 -3.27 6.93 -7.19
CA VAL A 53 -2.60 5.73 -7.69
C VAL A 53 -1.16 6.05 -8.07
N ALA A 54 -0.94 7.14 -8.82
CA ALA A 54 0.40 7.60 -9.16
C ALA A 54 1.22 7.95 -7.90
N ARG A 55 0.62 8.61 -6.91
CA ARG A 55 1.29 8.92 -5.64
C ARG A 55 1.73 7.67 -4.86
N ILE A 56 0.93 6.60 -4.87
CA ILE A 56 1.34 5.33 -4.25
C ILE A 56 2.50 4.70 -5.02
N ASP A 57 2.50 4.77 -6.35
CA ASP A 57 3.61 4.28 -7.17
C ASP A 57 4.90 5.06 -6.90
N ASP A 58 4.83 6.39 -6.77
CA ASP A 58 5.98 7.22 -6.38
C ASP A 58 6.57 6.77 -5.03
N ARG A 59 5.71 6.49 -4.04
CA ARG A 59 6.13 6.05 -2.70
C ARG A 59 6.68 4.63 -2.71
N LEU A 60 6.12 3.74 -3.53
CA LEU A 60 6.68 2.40 -3.73
C LEU A 60 8.10 2.45 -4.34
N ALA A 61 8.32 3.36 -5.29
CA ALA A 61 9.63 3.58 -5.91
C ALA A 61 10.68 4.12 -4.91
N GLU A 62 10.25 4.87 -3.88
CA GLU A 62 11.12 5.29 -2.77
C GLU A 62 11.34 4.17 -1.74
N PHE A 63 10.32 3.33 -1.50
CA PHE A 63 10.34 2.26 -0.51
C PHE A 63 11.37 1.18 -0.83
N GLY A 64 11.42 0.71 -2.08
CA GLY A 64 12.32 -0.37 -2.51
C GLY A 64 13.80 -0.08 -2.21
N PRO A 65 14.38 1.02 -2.71
CA PRO A 65 15.76 1.40 -2.41
C PRO A 65 16.00 1.63 -0.90
N ALA A 66 15.04 2.23 -0.19
CA ALA A 66 15.15 2.40 1.25
C ALA A 66 15.20 1.06 2.00
N LEU A 67 14.46 0.06 1.53
CA LEU A 67 14.45 -1.28 2.11
C LEU A 67 15.77 -2.00 1.84
N THR A 68 16.30 -1.90 0.62
CA THR A 68 17.61 -2.45 0.28
C THR A 68 18.70 -1.85 1.17
N ALA A 69 18.68 -0.53 1.40
CA ALA A 69 19.67 0.18 2.21
C ALA A 69 19.52 0.01 3.73
N ALA A 70 18.48 -0.66 4.23
CA ALA A 70 18.25 -0.82 5.66
C ALA A 70 19.12 -1.94 6.26
N ASP A 71 20.31 -1.62 6.76
CA ASP A 71 21.24 -2.63 7.31
C ASP A 71 20.74 -3.33 8.57
N SER A 72 19.78 -2.73 9.29
CA SER A 72 19.17 -3.32 10.49
C SER A 72 18.21 -4.47 10.20
N ILE A 73 17.84 -4.69 8.93
CA ILE A 73 16.86 -5.69 8.52
C ILE A 73 17.58 -6.86 7.83
N PRO A 74 17.46 -8.11 8.32
CA PRO A 74 18.00 -9.28 7.66
C PRO A 74 17.45 -9.46 6.24
N ALA A 75 18.24 -10.04 5.32
CA ALA A 75 17.85 -10.20 3.92
C ALA A 75 16.52 -10.96 3.73
N ALA A 76 16.29 -12.02 4.53
CA ALA A 76 15.03 -12.77 4.49
C ALA A 76 13.82 -11.90 4.88
N GLU A 77 14.00 -10.99 5.84
CA GLU A 77 12.94 -10.11 6.33
C GLU A 77 12.71 -8.95 5.36
N LYS A 78 13.77 -8.44 4.70
CA LYS A 78 13.61 -7.53 3.56
C LYS A 78 12.76 -8.15 2.46
N GLN A 79 13.00 -9.41 2.12
CA GLN A 79 12.19 -10.10 1.10
C GLN A 79 10.72 -10.21 1.54
N LYS A 80 10.47 -10.64 2.78
CA LYS A 80 9.12 -10.71 3.35
C LYS A 80 8.40 -9.36 3.34
N ILE A 81 9.07 -8.29 3.75
CA ILE A 81 8.53 -6.92 3.74
C ILE A 81 8.21 -6.48 2.31
N ALA A 82 9.09 -6.78 1.34
CA ALA A 82 8.86 -6.47 -0.07
C ALA A 82 7.62 -7.20 -0.62
N ASP A 83 7.43 -8.48 -0.27
CA ASP A 83 6.28 -9.28 -0.70
C ASP A 83 4.96 -8.79 -0.06
N LEU A 84 5.00 -8.39 1.22
CA LEU A 84 3.86 -7.78 1.89
C LEU A 84 3.48 -6.42 1.28
N MET A 85 4.48 -5.58 1.00
CA MET A 85 4.27 -4.28 0.35
C MET A 85 3.73 -4.44 -1.07
N LYS A 86 4.21 -5.44 -1.82
CA LYS A 86 3.71 -5.77 -3.16
C LYS A 86 2.24 -6.20 -3.10
N SER A 87 1.87 -7.04 -2.14
CA SER A 87 0.47 -7.47 -1.94
C SER A 87 -0.42 -6.27 -1.63
N TYR A 88 0.01 -5.41 -0.70
CA TYR A 88 -0.70 -4.17 -0.35
C TYR A 88 -0.96 -3.27 -1.58
N VAL A 89 0.06 -3.00 -2.40
CA VAL A 89 -0.10 -2.14 -3.59
C VAL A 89 -0.97 -2.82 -4.66
N THR A 90 -0.87 -4.15 -4.79
CA THR A 90 -1.70 -4.92 -5.75
C THR A 90 -3.17 -4.82 -5.38
N ASP A 91 -3.51 -5.05 -4.10
CA ASP A 91 -4.87 -4.96 -3.59
C ASP A 91 -5.42 -3.54 -3.72
N PHE A 92 -4.60 -2.52 -3.44
CA PHE A 92 -4.99 -1.12 -3.63
C PHE A 92 -5.31 -0.82 -5.11
N LYS A 93 -4.48 -1.29 -6.05
CA LYS A 93 -4.73 -1.06 -7.49
C LYS A 93 -5.97 -1.79 -7.99
N ALA A 94 -6.24 -3.00 -7.49
CA ALA A 94 -7.46 -3.74 -7.79
C ALA A 94 -8.70 -2.98 -7.30
N LEU A 95 -8.66 -2.51 -6.04
CA LEU A 95 -9.72 -1.66 -5.47
C LEU A 95 -9.94 -0.39 -6.31
N ALA A 96 -8.86 0.29 -6.68
CA ALA A 96 -8.94 1.52 -7.47
C ALA A 96 -9.59 1.29 -8.84
N ALA A 97 -9.18 0.23 -9.55
CA ALA A 97 -9.78 -0.15 -10.84
C ALA A 97 -11.29 -0.47 -10.71
N GLY A 98 -11.68 -1.16 -9.64
CA GLY A 98 -13.08 -1.43 -9.31
C GLY A 98 -13.88 -0.14 -9.10
N SER A 99 -13.36 0.78 -8.29
CA SER A 99 -14.03 2.06 -7.99
C SER A 99 -14.21 2.96 -9.22
N PHE A 100 -13.24 2.99 -10.14
CA PHE A 100 -13.39 3.73 -11.40
C PHE A 100 -14.48 3.13 -12.29
N SER A 101 -14.54 1.80 -12.36
CA SER A 101 -15.55 1.08 -13.14
C SER A 101 -16.96 1.34 -12.62
N ALA A 102 -17.14 1.28 -11.29
CA ALA A 102 -18.42 1.59 -10.64
C ALA A 102 -18.85 3.05 -10.89
N ARG A 103 -17.93 4.02 -10.80
CA ARG A 103 -18.22 5.44 -11.04
C ARG A 103 -18.59 5.74 -12.49
N LYS A 104 -17.97 5.05 -13.47
CA LYS A 104 -18.30 5.19 -14.89
C LYS A 104 -19.72 4.70 -15.21
N ASN A 105 -20.13 3.59 -14.61
CA ASN A 105 -21.45 2.99 -14.82
C ASN A 105 -22.61 3.82 -14.26
N TRP A 106 -22.37 4.66 -13.24
CA TRP A 106 -23.39 5.57 -12.70
C TRP A 106 -23.54 6.87 -13.49
N ALA A 107 -22.53 7.24 -14.28
CA ALA A 107 -22.48 8.48 -15.05
C ALA A 107 -22.93 8.31 -16.53
N SER A 108 -23.37 7.10 -16.92
CA SER A 108 -23.94 6.76 -18.24
C SER A 108 -25.42 6.46 -18.11
#